data_AF-A0A6L7MDL4-F1
#
_entry.id   AF-A0A6L7MDL4-F1
#
_cell.length_a   1.000
_cell.length_b   1.000
_cell.length_c   1.000
_cell.angle_alpha   90.00
_cell.angle_beta   90.00
_cell.angle_gamma   90.00
#
_symmetry.space_group_name_H-M   'P 1'
#
loop_
_entity.id
_entity.type
_entity.pdbx_description
1 polymer ?
#
loop_
_entity_poly.entity_id
_entity_poly.type
_entity_poly.pdbx_seq_one_letter_code
_entity_poly.pdbx_strand_id
1 'polypeptide(L)'
;MRPFTRLETTVMPLDRSNVDTDAIIPQQYLKSVKRTGFGKYLFDNWRYLDSGTLDMDPGQRRTDPDFVLNQDTYAGAEVLLVRENFGCGSSREHAVWSLLD
;
A
#
# COMPACT_ATOMS: atom_id res chain seq x y z
N MET A 1 -9.77 17.63 3.31
CA MET A 1 -10.52 16.45 2.82
C MET A 1 -11.35 16.86 1.62
N ARG A 2 -11.48 15.98 0.62
CA ARG A 2 -12.41 16.16 -0.50
C ARG A 2 -13.70 15.39 -0.18
N PRO A 3 -14.89 15.93 -0.45
CA PRO A 3 -16.13 15.15 -0.33
C PRO A 3 -16.05 13.90 -1.21
N PHE A 4 -16.37 12.73 -0.65
CA PHE A 4 -16.51 11.50 -1.41
C PHE A 4 -17.98 11.32 -1.77
N THR A 5 -18.33 11.40 -3.06
CA THR A 5 -19.72 11.37 -3.53
C THR A 5 -20.03 10.11 -4.33
N ARG A 6 -19.22 9.83 -5.34
CA ARG A 6 -19.31 8.63 -6.21
C ARG A 6 -17.92 8.27 -6.71
N LEU A 7 -17.63 6.98 -6.76
CA LEU A 7 -16.43 6.41 -7.35
C LEU A 7 -16.83 5.22 -8.22
N GLU A 8 -16.36 5.19 -9.46
CA GLU A 8 -16.46 4.05 -10.36
C GLU A 8 -15.04 3.62 -10.72
N THR A 9 -14.68 2.39 -10.36
CA THR A 9 -13.31 1.90 -10.56
C THR A 9 -13.32 0.37 -10.57
N THR A 10 -12.23 -0.21 -11.05
CA THR A 10 -11.96 -1.64 -10.91
C THR A 10 -11.72 -1.96 -9.44
N VAL A 11 -12.31 -3.06 -8.96
CA VAL A 11 -12.07 -3.56 -7.61
C VAL A 11 -10.88 -4.51 -7.64
N MET A 12 -9.87 -4.25 -6.80
CA MET A 12 -8.68 -5.07 -6.65
C MET A 12 -8.78 -5.96 -5.40
N PRO A 13 -8.75 -7.30 -5.55
CA PRO A 13 -8.83 -8.21 -4.40
C PRO A 13 -7.46 -8.44 -3.76
N LEU A 14 -7.34 -8.10 -2.48
CA LEU A 14 -6.25 -8.56 -1.63
C LEU A 14 -6.77 -9.68 -0.73
N ASP A 15 -6.58 -10.92 -1.17
CA ASP A 15 -7.15 -12.11 -0.53
C ASP A 15 -6.38 -12.54 0.74
N ARG A 16 -6.32 -11.65 1.74
CA ARG A 16 -5.59 -11.84 3.00
C ARG A 16 -6.38 -11.24 4.17
N SER A 17 -6.48 -12.00 5.27
CA SER A 17 -6.99 -11.50 6.56
C SER A 17 -5.85 -11.02 7.44
N ASN A 18 -6.19 -10.22 8.47
CA ASN A 18 -5.23 -9.73 9.47
C ASN A 18 -4.04 -8.99 8.86
N VAL A 19 -4.30 -8.19 7.82
CA VAL A 19 -3.28 -7.31 7.22
C VAL A 19 -3.02 -6.17 8.18
N ASP A 20 -1.90 -6.23 8.90
CA ASP A 20 -1.54 -5.22 9.89
C ASP A 20 -0.92 -3.95 9.28
N THR A 21 -0.73 -2.93 10.12
CA THR A 21 -0.16 -1.65 9.68
C THR A 21 1.32 -1.72 9.28
N ASP A 22 2.08 -2.74 9.70
CA ASP A 22 3.44 -3.01 9.21
C ASP A 22 3.43 -3.59 7.80
N ALA A 23 2.45 -4.44 7.50
CA ALA A 23 2.24 -4.99 6.18
C ALA A 23 1.81 -3.91 5.18
N ILE A 24 0.90 -3.00 5.59
CA ILE A 24 0.48 -1.86 4.75
C ILE A 24 1.67 -0.94 4.47
N ILE A 25 2.43 -0.56 5.51
CA ILE A 25 3.65 0.23 5.35
C ILE A 25 4.70 -0.15 6.41
N PRO A 26 5.87 -0.66 6.01
CA PRO A 26 6.90 -1.05 6.97
C PRO A 26 7.43 0.12 7.80
N GLN A 27 7.74 -0.16 9.07
CA GLN A 27 8.20 0.83 10.04
C GLN A 27 9.41 1.67 9.57
N GLN A 28 10.28 1.14 8.69
CA GLN A 28 11.45 1.89 8.22
C GLN A 28 11.07 3.18 7.50
N TYR A 29 9.86 3.29 6.92
CA TYR A 29 9.42 4.44 6.16
C TYR A 29 8.76 5.53 7.03
N LEU A 30 8.59 5.30 8.33
CA LEU A 30 7.86 6.18 9.25
C LEU A 30 8.68 7.37 9.78
N LYS A 31 9.93 7.55 9.34
CA LYS A 31 10.82 8.62 9.82
C LYS A 31 10.52 9.99 9.20
N SER A 32 9.67 10.05 8.17
CA SER A 32 9.32 11.30 7.47
C SER A 32 8.15 12.01 8.16
N VAL A 33 8.26 13.34 8.28
CA VAL A 33 7.20 14.25 8.76
C VAL A 33 6.24 14.70 7.65
N LYS A 34 6.49 14.31 6.40
CA LYS A 34 5.58 14.58 5.28
C LYS A 34 4.30 13.77 5.45
N ARG A 35 3.23 14.20 4.77
CA ARG A 35 1.94 13.51 4.70
C ARG A 35 1.67 12.86 3.34
N THR A 36 2.60 12.99 2.39
CA THR A 36 2.50 12.49 1.01
C THR A 36 3.82 11.89 0.54
N GLY A 37 3.78 11.14 -0.55
CA GLY A 37 4.90 10.41 -1.14
C GLY A 37 5.09 9.00 -0.58
N PHE A 38 4.12 8.45 0.15
CA PHE A 38 4.18 7.12 0.76
C PHE A 38 3.57 6.01 -0.09
N GLY A 39 2.74 6.33 -1.09
CA GLY A 39 2.10 5.32 -1.96
C GLY A 39 3.07 4.37 -2.67
N LYS A 40 4.30 4.84 -2.95
CA LYS A 40 5.37 4.00 -3.50
C LYS A 40 5.89 2.90 -2.55
N TYR A 41 5.65 3.06 -1.25
CA TYR A 41 6.02 2.09 -0.20
C TYR A 41 4.83 1.25 0.29
N LEU A 42 3.64 1.43 -0.31
CA LEU A 42 2.45 0.64 0.02
C LEU A 42 2.71 -0.84 -0.26
N PHE A 43 2.50 -1.67 0.76
CA PHE A 43 2.76 -3.11 0.76
C PHE A 43 4.19 -3.48 0.37
N ASP A 44 5.19 -2.68 0.73
CA ASP A 44 6.57 -2.81 0.26
C ASP A 44 7.14 -4.24 0.28
N ASN A 45 6.97 -4.92 1.43
CA ASN A 45 7.49 -6.28 1.66
C ASN A 45 6.79 -7.36 0.82
N TRP A 46 5.62 -7.05 0.24
CA TRP A 46 4.88 -7.95 -0.66
C TRP A 46 4.97 -7.51 -2.11
N ARG A 47 5.16 -6.20 -2.34
CA ARG A 47 5.14 -5.59 -3.66
C ARG A 47 6.49 -5.72 -4.37
N TYR A 48 7.60 -5.75 -3.64
CA TYR A 48 8.93 -5.80 -4.21
C TYR A 48 9.68 -7.06 -3.75
N LEU A 49 10.45 -7.66 -4.66
CA LEU A 49 11.28 -8.83 -4.39
C LEU A 49 12.59 -8.46 -3.67
N ASP A 50 13.00 -7.19 -3.80
CA ASP A 50 14.23 -6.66 -3.20
C ASP A 50 13.89 -5.82 -1.95
N SER A 51 14.74 -5.90 -0.92
CA SER A 51 14.55 -5.11 0.31
C SER A 51 14.68 -3.61 0.05
N GLY A 52 13.81 -2.81 0.66
CA GLY A 52 13.80 -1.35 0.52
C GLY A 52 14.32 -0.61 1.75
N THR A 53 14.89 0.57 1.52
CA THR A 53 15.31 1.52 2.56
C THR A 53 14.79 2.92 2.21
N LEU A 54 14.80 3.84 3.17
CA LEU A 54 14.34 5.22 2.98
C LEU A 54 15.05 5.96 1.83
N ASP A 55 16.32 5.65 1.59
CA ASP A 55 17.17 6.33 0.61
C ASP A 55 17.16 5.66 -0.77
N MET A 56 16.39 4.59 -0.94
CA MET A 56 16.27 3.84 -2.18
C MET A 56 14.99 4.23 -2.92
N ASP A 57 15.09 4.43 -4.24
CA ASP A 57 13.92 4.58 -5.09
C ASP A 57 13.27 3.20 -5.34
N PRO A 58 12.01 2.96 -4.92
CA PRO A 58 11.31 1.72 -5.21
C PRO A 58 11.22 1.40 -6.71
N GLY A 59 11.24 2.41 -7.59
CA GLY A 59 11.23 2.21 -9.04
C GLY A 59 12.45 1.46 -9.60
N GLN A 60 13.51 1.31 -8.80
CA GLN A 60 14.72 0.55 -9.16
C GLN A 60 14.69 -0.91 -8.68
N ARG A 61 13.68 -1.31 -7.91
CA ARG A 61 13.56 -2.66 -7.37
C ARG A 61 12.67 -3.52 -8.25
N ARG A 62 12.92 -4.83 -8.25
CA ARG A 62 12.07 -5.79 -8.96
C ARG A 62 10.74 -5.90 -8.25
N THR A 63 9.65 -5.76 -9.00
CA THR A 63 8.30 -6.01 -8.51
C THR A 63 8.00 -7.50 -8.46
N ASP A 64 7.21 -7.92 -7.47
CA ASP A 64 6.68 -9.29 -7.42
C ASP A 64 5.49 -9.40 -8.38
N PRO A 65 5.59 -10.16 -9.51
CA PRO A 65 4.52 -10.27 -10.48
C PRO A 65 3.27 -10.98 -9.93
N ASP A 66 3.41 -11.77 -8.86
CA ASP A 66 2.28 -12.49 -8.25
C ASP A 66 1.49 -11.59 -7.28
N PHE A 67 2.05 -10.45 -6.87
CA PHE A 67 1.36 -9.51 -6.00
C PHE A 67 0.33 -8.67 -6.77
N VAL A 68 -0.90 -8.63 -6.27
CA VAL A 68 -2.06 -8.08 -6.98
C VAL A 68 -1.89 -6.63 -7.45
N LEU A 69 -1.20 -5.78 -6.67
CA LEU A 69 -0.92 -4.38 -7.04
C LEU A 69 0.00 -4.23 -8.26
N ASN A 70 0.77 -5.27 -8.59
CA ASN A 70 1.70 -5.26 -9.71
C ASN A 70 1.11 -5.87 -10.99
N GLN A 71 -0.12 -6.37 -10.93
CA GLN A 71 -0.80 -6.96 -12.09
C GLN A 71 -1.50 -5.86 -12.90
N ASP A 72 -1.22 -5.81 -14.20
CA ASP A 72 -1.78 -4.81 -15.12
C ASP A 72 -3.32 -4.78 -15.12
N THR A 73 -3.96 -5.92 -14.84
CA THR A 73 -5.43 -6.04 -14.73
C THR A 73 -6.04 -5.12 -13.66
N TYR A 74 -5.27 -4.78 -12.62
CA TYR A 74 -5.72 -3.91 -11.52
C TYR A 74 -5.06 -2.53 -11.56
N ALA A 75 -4.34 -2.19 -12.64
CA ALA A 75 -3.76 -0.87 -12.80
C ALA A 75 -4.84 0.22 -12.73
N GLY A 76 -4.66 1.19 -11.84
CA GLY A 76 -5.62 2.28 -11.61
C GLY A 76 -6.84 1.92 -10.76
N ALA A 77 -6.87 0.73 -10.14
CA ALA A 77 -7.90 0.39 -9.16
C ALA A 77 -7.83 1.32 -7.93
N GLU A 78 -8.97 1.90 -7.56
CA GLU A 78 -9.09 2.79 -6.39
C GLU A 78 -9.90 2.15 -5.25
N VAL A 79 -10.34 0.90 -5.42
CA VAL A 79 -11.04 0.11 -4.39
C VAL A 79 -10.28 -1.18 -4.13
N LEU A 80 -9.83 -1.34 -2.88
CA LEU A 80 -9.21 -2.57 -2.37
C LEU A 80 -10.26 -3.41 -1.64
N LEU A 81 -10.51 -4.63 -2.13
CA LEU A 81 -11.34 -5.62 -1.44
C LEU A 81 -10.44 -6.51 -0.59
N VAL A 82 -10.69 -6.52 0.72
CA VAL A 82 -9.85 -7.20 1.72
C VAL A 82 -10.68 -8.18 2.54
N ARG A 83 -10.03 -9.12 3.23
CA ARG A 83 -10.71 -9.93 4.25
C ARG A 83 -10.80 -9.20 5.59
N GLU A 84 -11.25 -9.92 6.61
CA GLU A 84 -11.41 -9.43 7.97
C GLU A 84 -10.11 -8.85 8.58
N ASN A 85 -10.30 -7.91 9.52
CA ASN A 85 -9.26 -7.34 10.37
C ASN A 85 -8.12 -6.62 9.61
N PHE A 86 -8.45 -5.99 8.48
CA PHE A 86 -7.51 -5.13 7.74
C PHE A 86 -7.19 -3.85 8.53
N GLY A 87 -5.91 -3.47 8.56
CA GLY A 87 -5.41 -2.31 9.31
C GLY A 87 -5.20 -2.57 10.79
N CYS A 88 -5.10 -3.84 11.22
CA CYS A 88 -4.86 -4.18 12.62
C CYS A 88 -3.43 -3.86 13.09
N GLY A 89 -3.17 -4.00 14.39
CA GLY A 89 -1.85 -3.78 14.97
C GLY A 89 -1.64 -2.36 15.47
N SER A 90 -0.40 -1.86 15.39
CA SER A 90 -0.03 -0.56 15.94
C SER A 90 -0.69 0.62 15.19
N SER A 91 -1.07 1.68 15.91
CA SER A 91 -1.61 2.89 15.30
C SER A 91 -0.55 3.59 14.43
N ARG A 92 -0.86 3.81 13.14
CA ARG A 92 0.04 4.43 12.16
C ARG A 92 -0.74 5.24 11.13
N GLU A 93 -0.65 6.56 11.18
CA GLU A 93 -1.28 7.44 10.19
C GLU A 93 -0.72 7.23 8.79
N HIS A 94 0.57 6.90 8.69
CA HIS A 94 1.25 6.61 7.42
C HIS A 94 0.62 5.45 6.64
N ALA A 95 -0.05 4.51 7.30
CA ALA A 95 -0.77 3.43 6.62
C ALA A 95 -1.91 4.01 5.76
N VAL A 96 -2.69 4.93 6.33
CA VAL A 96 -3.77 5.63 5.60
C VAL A 96 -3.18 6.53 4.51
N TRP A 97 -2.08 7.23 4.79
CA TRP A 97 -1.44 8.10 3.79
C TRP A 97 -0.89 7.31 2.60
N SER A 98 -0.31 6.12 2.84
CA SER A 98 0.18 5.25 1.76
C SER A 98 -0.94 4.66 0.89
N LEU A 99 -2.15 4.50 1.43
CA LEU A 99 -3.32 4.07 0.65
C LEU A 99 -3.95 5.21 -0.15
N LEU A 100 -3.75 6.46 0.28
CA LEU A 100 -4.35 7.64 -0.33
C LEU A 100 -3.51 8.24 -1.47
N ASP A 101 -2.19 8.13 -1.37
CA ASP A 101 -1.20 8.62 -2.36
C ASP A 101 -1.16 7.74 -3.61
#